data_AF-A0A952N439-F1
#
_entry.id   AF-A0A952N439-F1
#
_cell.length_a   1.000
_cell.length_b   1.000
_cell.length_c   1.000
_cell.angle_alpha   90.00
_cell.angle_beta   90.00
_cell.angle_gamma   90.00
#
_symmetry.space_group_name_H-M   'P 1'
#
loop_
_entity.id
_entity.type
_entity.pdbx_description
1 polymer ?
#
loop_
_entity_poly.entity_id
_entity_poly.type
_entity_poly.pdbx_seq_one_letter_code
_entity_poly.pdbx_strand_id
1 'polypeptide(L)'
;MNLTPNTIKCQVPPNTRYSTRSFSIIQCTLVRGTPEYKSILERADQLARLVSTGAANNAQVERTLQRRRIDSFGGLCAESGWEQYINATFNTIASPTPFTNASIQIDIQLNRGHRIEVRSSFPRKGVKFALCNTNANFKNIGPYSNSIKPGEVQKNLYLAVLFDTQKADLLTAQTVTFSLVGGSTWDTMVDQGVNVPLTPWDDDSFAVRSTYRVIYLSNALDVPQVIDAIGQLGYQRL
;
A
#
# COMPACT_ATOMS: atom_id res chain seq x y z
N MET A 1 -13.29 -10.19 -1.47
CA MET A 1 -12.12 -11.08 -1.46
C MET A 1 -12.31 -12.05 -0.32
N ASN A 2 -11.44 -13.05 -0.16
CA ASN A 2 -11.37 -13.74 1.13
C ASN A 2 -10.26 -13.12 1.99
N LEU A 3 -10.65 -12.61 3.17
CA LEU A 3 -9.78 -11.94 4.13
C LEU A 3 -9.63 -12.86 5.35
N THR A 4 -8.40 -13.27 5.66
CA THR A 4 -8.11 -14.22 6.73
C THR A 4 -7.07 -13.62 7.69
N PRO A 5 -7.38 -13.49 9.00
CA PRO A 5 -6.39 -13.09 9.99
C PRO A 5 -5.22 -14.06 10.04
N ASN A 6 -4.01 -13.52 10.14
CA ASN A 6 -2.79 -14.31 10.25
C ASN A 6 -1.76 -13.59 11.14
N THR A 7 -0.81 -14.34 11.68
CA THR A 7 0.29 -13.80 12.49
C THR A 7 1.63 -14.22 11.93
N ILE A 8 2.46 -13.24 11.58
CA ILE A 8 3.84 -13.48 11.17
C ILE A 8 4.73 -13.37 12.42
N LYS A 9 5.22 -14.53 12.88
CA LYS A 9 6.23 -14.62 13.94
C LYS A 9 7.62 -14.55 13.32
N CYS A 10 8.34 -13.45 13.54
CA CYS A 10 9.63 -13.26 12.90
C CYS A 10 10.67 -14.31 13.33
N GLN A 11 10.65 -14.73 14.59
CA GLN A 11 11.57 -15.73 15.14
C GLN A 11 11.09 -17.19 14.99
N VAL A 12 10.21 -17.49 14.04
CA VAL A 12 9.76 -18.87 13.76
C VAL A 12 9.93 -19.23 12.28
N PRO A 13 11.00 -19.93 11.87
CA PRO A 13 12.11 -20.39 12.72
C PRO A 13 12.99 -19.23 13.21
N PRO A 14 13.79 -19.42 14.28
CA PRO A 14 14.70 -18.40 14.79
C PRO A 14 15.64 -17.86 13.71
N ASN A 15 15.84 -16.54 13.67
CA ASN A 15 16.71 -15.91 12.69
C ASN A 15 17.32 -14.62 13.26
N THR A 16 18.65 -14.59 13.37
CA THR A 16 19.42 -13.48 13.95
C THR A 16 19.35 -12.19 13.15
N ARG A 17 18.96 -12.26 11.87
CA ARG A 17 18.76 -11.09 11.01
C ARG A 17 17.34 -10.54 11.09
N TYR A 18 16.45 -11.21 11.82
CA TYR A 18 15.05 -10.83 11.94
C TYR A 18 14.81 -10.19 13.31
N SER A 19 13.85 -9.27 13.38
CA SER A 19 13.41 -8.68 14.65
C SER A 19 12.70 -9.73 15.52
N THR A 20 12.53 -9.41 16.81
CA THR A 20 11.76 -10.24 17.76
C THR A 20 10.25 -9.99 17.68
N ARG A 21 9.83 -8.99 16.89
CA ARG A 21 8.42 -8.59 16.75
C ARG A 21 7.59 -9.70 16.10
N SER A 22 6.32 -9.77 16.49
CA SER A 22 5.29 -10.50 15.74
C SER A 22 4.33 -9.49 15.13
N PHE A 23 3.83 -9.78 13.94
CA PHE A 23 2.92 -8.90 13.22
C PHE A 23 1.57 -9.57 13.04
N SER A 24 0.52 -8.89 13.45
CA SER A 24 -0.86 -9.26 13.09
C SER A 24 -1.19 -8.67 11.73
N ILE A 25 -1.51 -9.54 10.77
CA ILE A 25 -1.79 -9.18 9.38
C ILE A 25 -3.14 -9.75 8.94
N ILE A 26 -3.67 -9.25 7.83
CA ILE A 26 -4.81 -9.88 7.15
C ILE A 26 -4.32 -10.35 5.78
N GLN A 27 -4.37 -11.66 5.57
CA GLN A 27 -4.07 -12.25 4.27
C GLN A 27 -5.32 -12.16 3.39
N CYS A 28 -5.16 -11.58 2.21
CA CYS A 28 -6.19 -11.40 1.21
C CYS A 28 -5.92 -12.36 0.04
N THR A 29 -6.97 -13.03 -0.42
CA THR A 29 -6.95 -13.84 -1.64
C THR A 29 -8.06 -13.41 -2.59
N LEU A 30 -7.68 -13.23 -3.86
CA LEU A 30 -8.58 -12.88 -4.96
C LEU A 30 -8.43 -13.92 -6.08
N VAL A 31 -9.47 -14.72 -6.29
CA VAL A 31 -9.46 -15.77 -7.31
C VAL A 31 -9.82 -15.18 -8.67
N ARG A 32 -9.01 -15.50 -9.68
CA ARG A 32 -9.19 -15.02 -11.06
C ARG A 32 -10.54 -15.47 -11.61
N GLY A 33 -11.24 -14.55 -12.28
CA GLY A 33 -12.52 -14.82 -12.93
C GLY A 33 -13.76 -14.69 -12.04
N THR A 34 -13.58 -14.50 -10.72
CA THR A 34 -14.68 -14.12 -9.82
C THR A 34 -15.28 -12.75 -10.22
N PRO A 35 -16.54 -12.45 -9.86
CA PRO A 35 -17.16 -11.16 -10.16
C PRO A 35 -16.34 -9.97 -9.66
N GLU A 36 -15.80 -10.08 -8.46
CA GLU A 36 -14.95 -9.05 -7.86
C GLU A 36 -13.64 -8.86 -8.63
N TYR A 37 -12.97 -9.96 -9.02
CA TYR A 37 -11.75 -9.87 -9.84
C TYR A 37 -12.03 -9.14 -11.15
N LYS A 38 -13.15 -9.46 -11.83
CA LYS A 38 -13.56 -8.82 -13.08
C LYS A 38 -13.83 -7.34 -12.87
N SER A 39 -14.55 -6.97 -11.81
CA SER A 39 -14.83 -5.56 -11.47
C SER A 39 -13.56 -4.75 -11.22
N ILE A 40 -12.62 -5.29 -10.44
CA ILE A 40 -11.33 -4.63 -10.19
C ILE A 40 -10.52 -4.51 -11.49
N LEU A 41 -10.53 -5.54 -12.34
CA LEU A 41 -9.83 -5.53 -13.62
C LEU A 41 -10.39 -4.48 -14.59
N GLU A 42 -11.71 -4.36 -14.68
CA GLU A 42 -12.38 -3.34 -15.50
C GLU A 42 -12.04 -1.93 -15.03
N ARG A 43 -12.06 -1.68 -13.71
CA ARG A 43 -11.62 -0.41 -13.12
C ARG A 43 -10.15 -0.14 -13.39
N ALA A 44 -9.29 -1.16 -13.28
CA ALA A 44 -7.86 -1.04 -13.59
C ALA A 44 -7.62 -0.68 -15.06
N ASP A 45 -8.41 -1.23 -15.99
CA ASP A 45 -8.35 -0.92 -17.41
C ASP A 45 -8.74 0.53 -17.72
N GLN A 46 -9.75 1.04 -17.03
CA GLN A 46 -10.15 2.44 -17.12
C GLN A 46 -9.03 3.35 -16.57
N LEU A 47 -8.53 3.07 -15.37
CA LEU A 47 -7.46 3.85 -14.75
C LEU A 47 -6.18 3.85 -15.59
N ALA A 48 -5.78 2.70 -16.14
CA ALA A 48 -4.56 2.58 -16.94
C ALA A 48 -4.55 3.50 -18.17
N ARG A 49 -5.74 3.86 -18.69
CA ARG A 49 -5.90 4.79 -19.81
C ARG A 49 -5.83 6.26 -19.39
N LEU A 50 -6.19 6.55 -18.14
CA LEU A 50 -6.29 7.91 -17.59
C LEU A 50 -5.02 8.38 -16.87
N VAL A 51 -4.24 7.46 -16.28
CA VAL A 51 -3.00 7.80 -15.58
C VAL A 51 -1.89 8.18 -16.56
N SER A 52 -1.05 9.15 -16.16
CA SER A 52 0.06 9.65 -16.96
C SER A 52 1.00 8.53 -17.42
N THR A 53 1.56 8.67 -18.62
CA THR A 53 2.49 7.70 -19.21
C THR A 53 3.84 7.68 -18.49
N GLY A 54 4.28 8.80 -17.90
CA GLY A 54 5.52 8.87 -17.12
C GLY A 54 5.52 7.93 -15.90
N ALA A 55 6.68 7.33 -15.60
CA ALA A 55 6.87 6.56 -14.37
C ALA A 55 7.06 7.50 -13.18
N ALA A 56 6.56 7.12 -11.99
CA ALA A 56 6.67 7.94 -10.77
C ALA A 56 8.12 8.23 -10.35
N ASN A 57 9.07 7.41 -10.84
CA ASN A 57 10.50 7.50 -10.60
C ASN A 57 11.32 7.97 -11.82
N ASN A 58 10.72 8.10 -13.00
CA ASN A 58 11.37 8.59 -14.22
C ASN A 58 10.31 9.08 -15.24
N ALA A 59 10.19 10.39 -15.41
CA ALA A 59 9.22 10.99 -16.32
C ALA A 59 9.53 10.81 -17.81
N GLN A 60 10.73 10.33 -18.17
CA GLN A 60 11.17 10.13 -19.55
C GLN A 60 11.00 8.68 -20.06
N VAL A 61 10.63 7.74 -19.18
CA VAL A 61 10.29 6.36 -19.57
C VAL A 61 8.77 6.22 -19.58
N GLU A 62 8.19 6.09 -20.76
CA GLU A 62 6.76 5.82 -20.90
C GLU A 62 6.43 4.40 -20.45
N ARG A 63 5.56 4.29 -19.45
CA ARG A 63 4.98 3.01 -19.03
C ARG A 63 4.04 2.52 -20.12
N THR A 64 4.30 1.31 -20.63
CA THR A 64 3.37 0.62 -21.52
C THR A 64 1.98 0.53 -20.89
N LEU A 65 0.93 0.49 -21.72
CA LEU A 65 -0.45 0.33 -21.22
C LEU A 65 -0.59 -0.92 -20.34
N GLN A 66 0.10 -2.01 -20.69
CA GLN A 66 0.13 -3.24 -19.89
C GLN A 66 0.76 -2.99 -18.51
N ARG A 67 1.86 -2.24 -18.43
CA ARG A 67 2.48 -1.91 -17.14
C ARG A 67 1.56 -1.03 -16.28
N ARG A 68 0.92 -0.03 -16.88
CA ARG A 68 -0.08 0.82 -16.20
C ARG A 68 -1.26 -0.01 -15.69
N ARG A 69 -1.75 -0.95 -16.49
CA ARG A 69 -2.81 -1.89 -16.08
C ARG A 69 -2.42 -2.74 -14.87
N ILE A 70 -1.21 -3.31 -14.88
CA ILE A 70 -0.68 -4.09 -13.75
C ILE A 70 -0.56 -3.21 -12.49
N ASP A 71 -0.02 -2.00 -12.63
CA ASP A 71 0.11 -1.03 -11.54
C ASP A 71 -1.26 -0.67 -10.93
N SER A 72 -2.22 -0.31 -11.80
CA SER A 72 -3.59 0.04 -11.40
C SER A 72 -4.32 -1.13 -10.75
N PHE A 73 -4.18 -2.35 -11.30
CA PHE A 73 -4.80 -3.55 -10.73
C PHE A 73 -4.25 -3.87 -9.34
N GLY A 74 -2.93 -3.79 -9.17
CA GLY A 74 -2.30 -3.98 -7.86
C GLY A 74 -2.71 -2.92 -6.83
N GLY A 75 -2.80 -1.65 -7.24
CA GLY A 75 -3.30 -0.56 -6.40
C GLY A 75 -4.74 -0.80 -5.94
N LEU A 76 -5.65 -1.05 -6.89
CA LEU A 76 -7.06 -1.31 -6.58
C LEU A 76 -7.28 -2.55 -5.72
N CYS A 77 -6.48 -3.61 -5.89
CA CYS A 77 -6.54 -4.77 -4.99
C CYS A 77 -6.18 -4.37 -3.54
N ALA A 78 -5.11 -3.59 -3.37
CA ALA A 78 -4.67 -3.13 -2.06
C ALA A 78 -5.71 -2.24 -1.37
N GLU A 79 -6.28 -1.29 -2.13
CA GLU A 79 -7.36 -0.41 -1.67
C GLU A 79 -8.60 -1.21 -1.27
N SER A 80 -9.07 -2.10 -2.15
CA SER A 80 -10.27 -2.91 -1.90
C SER A 80 -10.11 -3.82 -0.68
N GLY A 81 -8.91 -4.35 -0.43
CA GLY A 81 -8.61 -5.15 0.75
C GLY A 81 -8.76 -4.36 2.05
N TRP A 82 -8.19 -3.16 2.11
CA TRP A 82 -8.33 -2.27 3.28
C TRP A 82 -9.76 -1.79 3.46
N GLU A 83 -10.43 -1.39 2.38
CA GLU A 83 -11.84 -0.97 2.40
C GLU A 83 -12.74 -2.05 3.02
N GLN A 84 -12.65 -3.29 2.51
CA GLN A 84 -13.44 -4.42 3.03
C GLN A 84 -13.15 -4.69 4.50
N TYR A 85 -11.88 -4.68 4.90
CA TYR A 85 -11.51 -4.95 6.29
C TYR A 85 -12.00 -3.86 7.25
N ILE A 86 -11.86 -2.59 6.87
CA ILE A 86 -12.35 -1.46 7.66
C ILE A 86 -13.87 -1.51 7.77
N ASN A 87 -14.58 -1.75 6.67
CA ASN A 87 -16.05 -1.81 6.65
C ASN A 87 -16.60 -2.99 7.44
N ALA A 88 -15.91 -4.14 7.41
CA ALA A 88 -16.24 -5.28 8.25
C ALA A 88 -16.03 -5.01 9.75
N THR A 89 -15.22 -4.01 10.11
CA THR A 89 -14.92 -3.68 11.51
C THR A 89 -15.77 -2.53 12.06
N PHE A 90 -16.14 -1.56 11.21
CA PHE A 90 -16.73 -0.27 11.63
C PHE A 90 -18.08 0.06 10.96
N ASN A 91 -18.74 -0.92 10.33
CA ASN A 91 -20.05 -0.75 9.68
C ASN A 91 -20.06 0.26 8.51
N THR A 92 -19.39 -0.09 7.40
CA THR A 92 -19.48 0.65 6.12
C THR A 92 -19.13 2.14 6.22
N ILE A 93 -18.00 2.46 6.86
CA ILE A 93 -17.50 3.84 7.00
C ILE A 93 -16.52 4.23 5.89
N ALA A 94 -15.92 3.28 5.20
CA ALA A 94 -14.86 3.47 4.22
C ALA A 94 -15.40 3.30 2.80
N SER A 95 -14.97 4.20 1.92
CA SER A 95 -15.29 4.16 0.49
C SER A 95 -14.10 4.63 -0.34
N PRO A 96 -13.93 4.12 -1.57
CA PRO A 96 -12.93 4.65 -2.49
C PRO A 96 -13.27 6.12 -2.79
N THR A 97 -12.26 6.97 -2.99
CA THR A 97 -12.58 8.34 -3.40
C THR A 97 -13.05 8.39 -4.85
N PRO A 98 -13.98 9.31 -5.20
CA PRO A 98 -14.36 9.53 -6.58
C PRO A 98 -13.16 9.96 -7.41
N PHE A 99 -12.93 9.26 -8.52
CA PHE A 99 -11.90 9.66 -9.48
C PHE A 99 -12.32 10.95 -10.17
N THR A 100 -11.73 12.08 -9.77
CA THR A 100 -12.02 13.40 -10.38
C THR A 100 -10.88 13.87 -11.29
N ASN A 101 -9.62 13.56 -10.97
CA ASN A 101 -8.47 13.75 -11.83
C ASN A 101 -7.29 12.85 -11.38
N ALA A 102 -6.31 12.62 -12.25
CA ALA A 102 -5.13 11.80 -11.92
C ALA A 102 -4.18 12.46 -10.89
N SER A 103 -4.35 13.75 -10.60
CA SER A 103 -3.51 14.53 -9.69
C SER A 103 -3.99 14.50 -8.22
N ILE A 104 -5.26 14.17 -7.97
CA ILE A 104 -5.86 14.04 -6.64
C ILE A 104 -6.26 12.59 -6.46
N GLN A 105 -5.29 11.74 -6.09
CA GLN A 105 -5.59 10.38 -5.66
C GLN A 105 -5.45 10.29 -4.14
N ILE A 106 -6.61 10.22 -3.49
CA ILE A 106 -6.75 9.75 -2.11
C ILE A 106 -7.34 8.36 -2.22
N ASP A 107 -6.72 7.36 -1.62
CA ASP A 107 -7.09 5.99 -1.92
C ASP A 107 -8.42 5.59 -1.25
N ILE A 108 -8.60 5.94 0.03
CA ILE A 108 -9.84 5.68 0.78
C ILE A 108 -10.24 6.93 1.56
N GLN A 109 -11.53 7.26 1.55
CA GLN A 109 -12.15 8.27 2.42
C GLN A 109 -13.13 7.60 3.38
N LEU A 110 -13.04 8.00 4.64
CA LEU A 110 -13.98 7.62 5.69
C LEU A 110 -15.16 8.60 5.75
N ASN A 111 -16.31 8.15 6.25
CA ASN A 111 -17.58 8.89 6.21
C ASN A 111 -17.62 10.18 7.06
N ARG A 112 -16.58 10.47 7.86
CA ARG A 112 -16.38 11.77 8.54
C ARG A 112 -15.27 12.61 7.91
N GLY A 113 -14.90 12.35 6.66
CA GLY A 113 -13.93 13.15 5.90
C GLY A 113 -12.46 12.81 6.12
N HIS A 114 -12.15 11.87 7.02
CA HIS A 114 -10.78 11.39 7.22
C HIS A 114 -10.30 10.61 6.00
N ARG A 115 -9.02 10.72 5.68
CA ARG A 115 -8.42 10.22 4.43
C ARG A 115 -7.29 9.25 4.71
N ILE A 116 -7.18 8.23 3.87
CA ILE A 116 -6.19 7.16 3.99
C ILE A 116 -5.46 7.00 2.66
N GLU A 117 -4.13 6.93 2.72
CA GLU A 117 -3.29 6.44 1.61
C GLU A 117 -3.05 4.95 1.75
N VAL A 118 -3.07 4.22 0.65
CA VAL A 118 -2.73 2.79 0.59
C VAL A 118 -1.56 2.59 -0.38
N ARG A 119 -0.39 2.28 0.18
CA ARG A 119 0.80 1.93 -0.60
C ARG A 119 0.94 0.42 -0.72
N SER A 120 1.19 -0.05 -1.93
CA SER A 120 1.45 -1.46 -2.19
C SER A 120 2.86 -1.74 -2.68
N SER A 121 3.37 -2.93 -2.38
CA SER A 121 4.73 -3.35 -2.71
C SER A 121 4.84 -4.84 -2.96
N PHE A 122 5.86 -5.24 -3.72
CA PHE A 122 6.08 -6.62 -4.19
C PHE A 122 7.43 -7.14 -3.69
N PRO A 123 7.53 -7.60 -2.43
CA PRO A 123 8.78 -8.11 -1.90
C PRO A 123 9.21 -9.41 -2.59
N ARG A 124 10.36 -9.38 -3.28
CA ARG A 124 10.93 -10.54 -3.99
C ARG A 124 11.19 -11.76 -3.09
N LYS A 125 11.47 -11.52 -1.80
CA LYS A 125 11.78 -12.56 -0.80
C LYS A 125 10.59 -12.88 0.13
N GLY A 126 9.38 -12.43 -0.25
CA GLY A 126 8.15 -12.67 0.48
C GLY A 126 7.88 -11.68 1.62
N VAL A 127 6.62 -11.70 2.09
CA VAL A 127 6.10 -10.77 3.10
C VAL A 127 6.85 -10.88 4.43
N LYS A 128 7.12 -12.10 4.90
CA LYS A 128 7.86 -12.32 6.15
C LYS A 128 9.25 -11.67 6.10
N PHE A 129 10.00 -11.85 5.01
CA PHE A 129 11.31 -11.21 4.87
C PHE A 129 11.21 -9.69 4.97
N ALA A 130 10.22 -9.10 4.27
CA ALA A 130 10.01 -7.66 4.21
C ALA A 130 9.65 -7.04 5.57
N LEU A 131 8.88 -7.74 6.41
CA LEU A 131 8.49 -7.28 7.74
C LEU A 131 9.56 -7.53 8.81
N CYS A 132 10.24 -8.67 8.71
CA CYS A 132 11.06 -9.16 9.81
C CYS A 132 12.52 -8.77 9.69
N ASN A 133 13.08 -8.68 8.48
CA ASN A 133 14.51 -8.43 8.31
C ASN A 133 14.88 -7.03 8.82
N THR A 134 15.85 -6.93 9.73
CA THR A 134 16.25 -5.66 10.35
C THR A 134 17.02 -4.73 9.41
N ASN A 135 17.77 -5.28 8.46
CA ASN A 135 18.59 -4.51 7.52
C ASN A 135 17.87 -4.22 6.21
N ALA A 136 16.92 -5.07 5.82
CA ALA A 136 16.15 -4.97 4.57
C ALA A 136 14.66 -4.74 4.84
N ASN A 137 14.34 -4.12 5.98
CA ASN A 137 12.97 -3.85 6.36
C ASN A 137 12.28 -2.97 5.32
N PHE A 138 11.07 -3.35 4.93
CA PHE A 138 10.31 -2.58 3.95
C PHE A 138 9.87 -1.23 4.53
N LYS A 139 9.73 -0.26 3.64
CA LYS A 139 9.39 1.12 3.96
C LYS A 139 7.93 1.37 3.57
N ASN A 140 7.13 1.86 4.51
CA ASN A 140 5.85 2.47 4.20
C ASN A 140 6.08 3.94 3.84
N ILE A 141 5.63 4.33 2.65
CA ILE A 141 5.94 5.64 2.07
C ILE A 141 4.85 6.63 2.45
N GLY A 142 5.26 7.67 3.16
CA GLY A 142 4.44 8.81 3.55
C GLY A 142 4.33 9.89 2.45
N PRO A 143 4.00 11.13 2.82
CA PRO A 143 3.88 12.22 1.87
C PRO A 143 5.21 12.52 1.19
N TYR A 144 5.15 12.97 -0.06
CA TYR A 144 6.32 13.50 -0.77
C TYR A 144 5.95 14.73 -1.60
N SER A 145 6.93 15.61 -1.76
CA SER A 145 6.87 16.73 -2.71
C SER A 145 8.02 16.59 -3.70
N ASN A 146 7.71 16.55 -4.99
CA ASN A 146 8.73 16.68 -6.04
C ASN A 146 8.24 17.65 -7.12
N SER A 147 9.10 17.98 -8.08
CA SER A 147 8.79 18.92 -9.17
C SER A 147 7.64 18.47 -10.08
N ILE A 148 7.18 17.21 -9.97
CA ILE A 148 6.10 16.60 -10.76
C ILE A 148 4.79 16.52 -9.96
N LYS A 149 4.85 16.38 -8.63
CA LYS A 149 3.69 16.41 -7.71
C LYS A 149 3.89 17.52 -6.67
N PRO A 150 3.39 18.75 -6.95
CA PRO A 150 3.50 19.86 -6.02
C PRO A 150 2.58 19.61 -4.81
N GLY A 151 3.14 19.02 -3.76
CA GLY A 151 2.49 18.82 -2.46
C GLY A 151 1.42 17.73 -2.47
N GLU A 152 1.76 16.55 -1.95
CA GLU A 152 0.72 15.57 -1.60
C GLU A 152 -0.16 16.12 -0.46
N VAL A 153 -1.48 16.14 -0.65
CA VAL A 153 -2.42 16.53 0.40
C VAL A 153 -2.26 15.55 1.57
N GLN A 154 -2.01 16.10 2.76
CA GLN A 154 -1.91 15.34 4.01
C GLN A 154 -3.10 14.39 4.19
N LYS A 155 -2.80 13.13 4.53
CA LYS A 155 -3.78 12.08 4.85
C LYS A 155 -3.62 11.70 6.32
N ASN A 156 -4.69 11.20 6.93
CA ASN A 156 -4.69 10.83 8.35
C ASN A 156 -3.89 9.55 8.60
N LEU A 157 -3.97 8.60 7.67
CA LEU A 157 -3.32 7.30 7.74
C LEU A 157 -2.60 6.98 6.42
N TYR A 158 -1.47 6.28 6.53
CA TYR A 158 -0.71 5.72 5.42
C TYR A 158 -0.59 4.23 5.67
N LEU A 159 -1.31 3.42 4.92
CA LEU A 159 -1.40 1.98 5.09
C LEU A 159 -0.56 1.26 4.04
N ALA A 160 -0.11 0.08 4.40
CA ALA A 160 0.78 -0.73 3.58
C ALA A 160 0.15 -2.08 3.24
N VAL A 161 0.40 -2.50 2.00
CA VAL A 161 0.07 -3.83 1.48
C VAL A 161 1.32 -4.45 0.88
N LEU A 162 1.59 -5.70 1.25
CA LEU A 162 2.68 -6.48 0.66
C LEU A 162 2.11 -7.66 -0.12
N PHE A 163 2.45 -7.74 -1.40
CA PHE A 163 2.03 -8.81 -2.29
C PHE A 163 2.94 -10.04 -2.17
N ASP A 164 2.32 -11.21 -2.05
CA ASP A 164 3.00 -12.49 -2.24
C ASP A 164 3.07 -12.85 -3.73
N THR A 165 1.98 -12.63 -4.46
CA THR A 165 1.94 -12.76 -5.92
C THR A 165 2.84 -11.70 -6.55
N GLN A 166 3.82 -12.13 -7.34
CA GLN A 166 4.77 -11.21 -7.95
C GLN A 166 4.10 -10.35 -9.02
N LYS A 167 4.63 -9.13 -9.20
CA LYS A 167 4.04 -8.12 -10.09
C LYS A 167 3.84 -8.59 -11.53
N ALA A 168 4.77 -9.38 -12.04
CA ALA A 168 4.70 -9.93 -13.40
C ALA A 168 3.50 -10.87 -13.59
N ASP A 169 3.03 -11.49 -12.50
CA ASP A 169 2.01 -12.54 -12.52
C ASP A 169 0.63 -12.05 -12.11
N LEU A 170 0.49 -10.77 -11.71
CA LEU A 170 -0.75 -10.23 -11.13
C LEU A 170 -2.00 -10.46 -11.99
N LEU A 171 -1.87 -10.42 -13.32
CA LEU A 171 -2.99 -10.58 -14.25
C LEU A 171 -3.16 -12.02 -14.77
N THR A 172 -2.19 -12.89 -14.51
CA THR A 172 -2.14 -14.26 -15.03
C THR A 172 -2.35 -15.31 -13.95
N ALA A 173 -1.96 -15.03 -12.71
CA ALA A 173 -2.11 -15.92 -11.57
C ALA A 173 -3.56 -16.34 -11.37
N GLN A 174 -3.77 -17.61 -11.04
CA GLN A 174 -5.09 -18.15 -10.73
C GLN A 174 -5.65 -17.55 -9.43
N THR A 175 -4.77 -17.23 -8.47
CA THR A 175 -5.12 -16.56 -7.23
C THR A 175 -4.07 -15.50 -6.93
N VAL A 176 -4.53 -14.27 -6.79
CA VAL A 176 -3.71 -13.15 -6.33
C VAL A 176 -3.74 -13.14 -4.80
N THR A 177 -2.57 -13.20 -4.18
CA THR A 177 -2.39 -13.22 -2.73
C THR A 177 -1.56 -12.03 -2.28
N PHE A 178 -2.03 -11.35 -1.26
CA PHE A 178 -1.36 -10.22 -0.64
C PHE A 178 -1.77 -10.08 0.83
N SER A 179 -1.07 -9.25 1.57
CA SER A 179 -1.30 -9.04 3.00
C SER A 179 -1.50 -7.56 3.32
N LEU A 180 -2.55 -7.24 4.07
CA LEU A 180 -2.65 -5.97 4.79
C LEU A 180 -1.72 -6.07 5.99
N VAL A 181 -0.69 -5.22 6.04
CA VAL A 181 0.40 -5.36 7.02
C VAL A 181 0.44 -4.25 8.08
N GLY A 182 -0.53 -3.35 8.05
CA GLY A 182 -0.60 -2.20 8.94
C GLY A 182 -0.16 -0.91 8.25
N GLY A 183 0.48 0.01 8.97
CA GLY A 183 0.79 1.34 8.45
C GLY A 183 1.16 2.35 9.53
N SER A 184 0.83 3.61 9.33
CA SER A 184 1.15 4.68 10.28
C SER A 184 0.12 5.79 10.24
N THR A 185 -0.05 6.48 11.36
CA THR A 185 -0.70 7.80 11.37
C THR A 185 0.22 8.85 10.73
N TRP A 186 -0.36 9.98 10.36
CA TRP A 186 0.41 11.17 9.99
C TRP A 186 1.45 11.53 11.07
N ASP A 187 1.03 11.62 12.33
CA ASP A 187 1.91 12.02 13.44
C ASP A 187 3.09 11.06 13.57
N THR A 188 2.84 9.75 13.49
CA THR A 188 3.93 8.75 13.55
C THR A 188 4.89 8.90 12.36
N MET A 189 4.38 9.19 11.16
CA MET A 189 5.21 9.41 9.96
C MET A 189 6.05 10.69 10.09
N VAL A 190 5.50 11.74 10.69
CA VAL A 190 6.23 13.00 10.93
C VAL A 190 7.25 12.84 12.04
N ASP A 191 6.88 12.25 13.18
CA ASP A 191 7.73 12.20 14.36
C ASP A 191 8.83 11.14 14.26
N GLN A 192 8.48 9.95 13.76
CA GLN A 192 9.38 8.78 13.75
C GLN A 192 9.88 8.42 12.34
N GLY A 193 9.32 9.05 11.31
CA GLY A 193 9.75 8.80 9.95
C GLY A 193 11.19 9.26 9.72
N VAL A 194 11.78 8.79 8.63
CA VAL A 194 13.09 9.24 8.15
C VAL A 194 12.98 9.68 6.70
N ASN A 195 13.78 10.67 6.31
CA ASN A 195 13.84 11.09 4.92
C ASN A 195 14.81 10.17 4.17
N VAL A 196 14.30 9.49 3.14
CA VAL A 196 15.09 8.60 2.29
C VAL A 196 15.19 9.23 0.90
N PRO A 197 16.39 9.33 0.30
CA PRO A 197 16.55 9.77 -1.08
C PRO A 197 15.79 8.88 -2.07
N LEU A 198 15.19 9.50 -3.08
CA LEU A 198 14.76 8.77 -4.26
C LEU A 198 15.98 8.42 -5.11
N THR A 199 16.42 7.16 -5.03
CA THR A 199 17.36 6.62 -6.03
C THR A 199 16.55 5.76 -6.98
N PRO A 200 16.35 6.18 -8.25
CA PRO A 200 15.87 5.27 -9.28
C PRO A 200 16.83 4.07 -9.32
N TRP A 201 16.29 2.85 -9.31
CA TRP A 201 17.11 1.64 -9.36
C TRP A 201 17.97 1.56 -10.64
N ASP A 202 17.60 2.31 -11.69
CA ASP A 202 18.09 2.11 -13.05
C ASP A 202 18.76 3.35 -13.68
N ASP A 203 19.02 4.46 -12.96
CA ASP A 203 19.60 5.64 -13.61
C ASP A 203 20.35 6.61 -12.67
N ASP A 204 21.68 6.59 -12.74
CA ASP A 204 22.58 7.51 -12.01
C ASP A 204 22.68 8.91 -12.66
N SER A 205 21.98 9.16 -13.78
CA SER A 205 22.18 10.36 -14.59
C SER A 205 21.33 11.58 -14.21
N PHE A 206 20.41 11.49 -13.23
CA PHE A 206 19.46 12.57 -12.93
C PHE A 206 19.73 13.34 -11.63
N ALA A 207 19.86 14.66 -11.77
CA ALA A 207 20.09 15.63 -10.69
C ALA A 207 18.81 16.19 -10.02
N VAL A 208 17.76 15.38 -9.81
CA VAL A 208 16.58 15.79 -9.02
C VAL A 208 16.38 14.86 -7.83
N ARG A 209 16.97 15.26 -6.70
CA ARG A 209 16.91 14.53 -5.41
C ARG A 209 15.61 14.85 -4.69
N SER A 210 14.52 14.16 -5.02
CA SER A 210 13.35 14.16 -4.12
C SER A 210 13.62 13.24 -2.92
N THR A 211 13.09 13.59 -1.75
CA THR A 211 13.15 12.76 -0.55
C THR A 211 11.75 12.34 -0.16
N TYR A 212 11.62 11.10 0.31
CA TYR A 212 10.37 10.56 0.84
C TYR A 212 10.48 10.47 2.34
N ARG A 213 9.46 10.94 3.05
CA ARG A 213 9.28 10.59 4.45
C ARG A 213 8.78 9.15 4.49
N VAL A 214 9.51 8.27 5.17
CA VAL A 214 9.14 6.86 5.29
C VAL A 214 9.20 6.40 6.74
N ILE A 215 8.37 5.42 7.07
CA ILE A 215 8.51 4.62 8.29
C ILE A 215 8.85 3.19 7.91
N TYR A 216 9.80 2.59 8.61
CA TYR A 216 10.08 1.17 8.47
C TYR A 216 8.90 0.37 9.03
N LEU A 217 8.46 -0.66 8.31
CA LEU A 217 7.35 -1.51 8.76
C LEU A 217 7.63 -2.17 10.11
N SER A 218 8.90 -2.37 10.49
CA SER A 218 9.28 -2.80 11.83
C SER A 218 8.82 -1.87 12.95
N ASN A 219 8.63 -0.59 12.65
CA ASN A 219 8.24 0.48 13.58
C ASN A 219 6.82 0.99 13.30
N ALA A 220 6.19 0.54 12.23
CA ALA A 220 4.81 0.87 11.85
C ALA A 220 3.79 0.17 12.77
N LEU A 221 2.58 0.68 12.82
CA LEU A 221 1.42 0.01 13.40
C LEU A 221 1.16 -1.30 12.64
N ASP A 222 0.81 -2.38 13.34
CA ASP A 222 0.24 -3.57 12.69
C ASP A 222 -1.29 -3.42 12.53
N VAL A 223 -1.98 -4.44 11.99
CA VAL A 223 -3.39 -4.28 11.60
C VAL A 223 -4.32 -3.91 12.78
N PRO A 224 -4.31 -4.59 13.93
CA PRO A 224 -5.12 -4.19 15.08
C PRO A 224 -4.84 -2.76 15.53
N GLN A 225 -3.57 -2.36 15.56
CA GLN A 225 -3.18 -0.99 15.92
C GLN A 225 -3.68 0.06 14.92
N VAL A 226 -3.76 -0.27 13.62
CA VAL A 226 -4.42 0.59 12.63
C VAL A 226 -5.91 0.75 12.94
N ILE A 227 -6.59 -0.34 13.31
CA ILE A 227 -8.00 -0.28 13.71
C ILE A 227 -8.16 0.53 15.00
N ASP A 228 -7.29 0.40 15.99
CA ASP A 228 -7.27 1.27 17.18
C ASP A 228 -7.13 2.75 16.79
N ALA A 229 -6.20 3.06 15.88
CA ALA A 229 -5.98 4.42 15.40
C ALA A 229 -7.21 4.99 14.67
N ILE A 230 -7.93 4.18 13.86
CA ILE A 230 -9.21 4.59 13.28
C ILE A 230 -10.24 4.84 14.40
N GLY A 231 -10.31 3.99 15.42
CA GLY A 231 -11.19 4.20 16.57
C GLY A 231 -10.94 5.51 17.31
N GLN A 232 -9.67 5.91 17.44
CA GLN A 232 -9.26 7.19 18.05
C GLN A 232 -9.70 8.41 17.25
N LEU A 233 -9.99 8.27 15.94
CA LEU A 233 -10.62 9.31 15.12
C LEU A 233 -12.14 9.43 15.36
N GLY A 234 -12.68 8.68 16.34
CA GLY A 234 -14.06 8.75 16.80
C GLY A 234 -15.00 7.75 16.13
N TYR A 235 -14.49 6.74 15.42
CA TYR A 235 -15.31 5.69 14.81
C TYR A 235 -15.54 4.54 15.80
N GLN A 236 -16.75 4.00 15.82
CA GLN A 236 -17.14 2.92 16.74
C GLN A 236 -17.09 1.57 16.02
N ARG A 237 -16.43 0.60 16.67
CA ARG A 237 -16.42 -0.78 16.19
C ARG A 237 -17.83 -1.38 16.28
N LEU A 238 -18.10 -2.32 15.38
CA LEU A 238 -19.22 -3.25 15.49
C LEU A 238 -19.15 -4.08 16.78
#